data_AF-A0A2V9MCC3-F1
#
_entry.id   AF-A0A2V9MCC3-F1
#
_cell.length_a   1.000
_cell.length_b   1.000
_cell.length_c   1.000
_cell.angle_alpha   90.00
_cell.angle_beta   90.00
_cell.angle_gamma   90.00
#
_symmetry.space_group_name_H-M   'P 1'
#
loop_
_entity.id
_entity.type
_entity.pdbx_description
1 polymer ?
#
loop_
_entity_poly.entity_id
_entity_poly.type
_entity_poly.pdbx_seq_one_letter_code
_entity_poly.pdbx_strand_id
1 'polypeptide(L)'
;MPPWPPESGYADFVGERRLTDVQVGLIAEWVKQGGPEGEPSDLPAEPQFTEGWQMGPPDLMVQMPKPYRLAASGSDIFRNFVVPVNLKDTKYVRAIELRPGNKRVVHHANIWNDRRQSLRRRDGADGQPGFPGMDVSTEARSDSFDPDSHFLVWKPGTVPQPEPDDMSTCTCSLRARRRRSNP
;
A
#
# COMPACT_ATOMS: atom_id res chain seq x y z
N MET A 1 -18.74 -12.76 -1.02
CA MET A 1 -17.78 -13.79 -1.48
C MET A 1 -18.14 -15.09 -0.79
N PRO A 2 -18.50 -16.16 -1.51
CA PRO A 2 -18.68 -17.44 -0.87
C PRO A 2 -17.30 -17.97 -0.43
N PRO A 3 -17.18 -18.59 0.76
CA PRO A 3 -15.92 -18.79 1.48
C PRO A 3 -15.10 -20.02 1.07
N TRP A 4 -15.36 -20.62 -0.09
CA TRP A 4 -14.75 -21.91 -0.45
C TRP A 4 -13.53 -21.71 -1.35
N PRO A 5 -12.35 -22.26 -1.01
CA PRO A 5 -11.26 -22.38 -1.98
C PRO A 5 -11.76 -23.16 -3.21
N PRO A 6 -11.28 -22.84 -4.42
CA PRO A 6 -11.61 -23.67 -5.58
C PRO A 6 -11.22 -25.13 -5.28
N GLU A 7 -12.04 -26.09 -5.71
CA GLU A 7 -11.83 -27.55 -5.65
C GLU A 7 -11.52 -28.10 -7.05
N SER A 8 -10.76 -29.21 -7.16
CA SER A 8 -10.39 -29.80 -8.44
C SER A 8 -11.55 -30.62 -9.00
N GLY A 9 -11.62 -30.71 -10.33
CA GLY A 9 -12.62 -31.54 -11.02
C GLY A 9 -13.97 -30.86 -11.30
N TYR A 10 -14.15 -29.58 -10.95
CA TYR A 10 -15.37 -28.84 -11.31
C TYR A 10 -15.23 -28.03 -12.61
N ALA A 11 -14.06 -27.42 -12.84
CA ALA A 11 -13.69 -26.72 -14.07
C ALA A 11 -12.17 -26.47 -14.10
N ASP A 12 -11.62 -26.26 -15.29
CA ASP A 12 -10.24 -25.78 -15.47
C ASP A 12 -10.22 -24.25 -15.35
N PHE A 13 -9.47 -23.73 -14.38
CA PHE A 13 -9.35 -22.28 -14.16
C PHE A 13 -8.10 -21.73 -14.84
N VAL A 14 -8.26 -20.64 -15.60
CA VAL A 14 -7.10 -19.93 -16.17
C VAL A 14 -6.22 -19.41 -15.04
N GLY A 15 -4.93 -19.76 -15.08
CA GLY A 15 -3.95 -19.35 -14.06
C GLY A 15 -4.02 -20.15 -12.76
N GLU A 16 -4.65 -21.32 -12.75
CA GLU A 16 -4.64 -22.23 -11.61
C GLU A 16 -3.21 -22.58 -11.17
N ARG A 17 -2.92 -22.43 -9.87
CA ARG A 17 -1.60 -22.72 -9.26
C ARG A 17 -1.62 -23.97 -8.39
N ARG A 18 -2.33 -25.01 -8.82
CA ARG A 18 -2.34 -26.30 -8.11
C ARG A 18 -1.03 -27.04 -8.33
N LEU A 19 -0.59 -27.72 -7.28
CA LEU A 19 0.48 -28.69 -7.36
C LEU A 19 -0.12 -30.04 -7.75
N THR A 20 0.52 -30.73 -8.69
CA THR A 20 0.24 -32.13 -9.01
C THR A 20 0.70 -33.03 -7.85
N ASP A 21 0.14 -34.24 -7.76
CA ASP A 21 0.55 -35.22 -6.74
C ASP A 21 2.06 -35.50 -6.77
N VAL A 22 2.66 -35.47 -7.97
CA VAL A 22 4.11 -35.61 -8.15
C VAL A 22 4.87 -34.45 -7.51
N GLN A 23 4.43 -33.20 -7.73
CA GLN A 23 5.06 -32.02 -7.13
C GLN A 23 4.88 -32.00 -5.60
N VAL A 24 3.71 -32.40 -5.11
CA VAL A 24 3.47 -32.55 -3.67
C VAL A 24 4.40 -33.60 -3.07
N GLY A 25 4.54 -34.75 -3.73
CA GLY A 25 5.46 -35.82 -3.32
C GLY A 25 6.92 -35.35 -3.28
N LEU A 26 7.35 -34.60 -4.29
CA LEU A 26 8.71 -34.05 -4.36
C LEU A 26 9.00 -33.11 -3.18
N ILE A 27 8.10 -32.17 -2.87
CA ILE A 27 8.26 -31.24 -1.75
C ILE A 27 8.23 -32.00 -0.42
N ALA A 28 7.33 -32.98 -0.26
CA ALA A 28 7.24 -33.77 0.96
C ALA A 28 8.53 -34.56 1.23
N GLU A 29 9.16 -35.10 0.18
CA GLU A 29 10.43 -35.81 0.28
C GLU A 29 11.58 -34.86 0.66
N TRP A 30 11.66 -33.68 0.04
CA TRP A 30 12.62 -32.64 0.41
C TRP A 30 12.50 -32.25 1.89
N VAL A 31 11.27 -32.09 2.40
CA VAL A 31 11.02 -31.80 3.83
C VAL A 31 11.51 -32.95 4.72
N LYS A 32 11.23 -34.21 4.36
CA LYS A 32 11.69 -35.38 5.13
C LYS A 32 13.21 -35.49 5.22
N GLN A 33 13.92 -35.04 4.20
CA GLN A 33 15.38 -34.98 4.16
C GLN A 33 15.97 -33.82 4.99
N GLY A 34 15.13 -33.03 5.65
CA GLY A 34 15.56 -31.89 6.46
C GLY A 34 15.69 -30.59 5.69
N GLY A 35 15.14 -30.53 4.46
CA GLY A 35 15.19 -29.36 3.60
C GLY A 35 16.60 -28.99 3.12
N PRO A 36 17.35 -29.94 2.50
CA PRO A 36 18.69 -29.66 2.00
C PRO A 36 18.66 -28.49 1.02
N GLU A 37 19.66 -27.61 1.11
CA GLU A 37 19.83 -26.51 0.16
C GLU A 37 20.12 -27.07 -1.25
N GLY A 38 19.65 -26.36 -2.28
CA GLY A 38 19.95 -26.71 -3.66
C GLY A 38 21.39 -26.40 -4.04
N GLU A 39 21.72 -26.56 -5.32
CA GLU A 39 23.06 -26.23 -5.80
C GLU A 39 23.32 -24.73 -5.70
N PRO A 40 24.47 -24.30 -5.15
CA PRO A 40 24.80 -22.88 -5.05
C PRO A 40 24.82 -22.15 -6.40
N SER A 41 25.04 -22.86 -7.51
CA SER A 41 24.98 -22.30 -8.87
C SER A 41 23.58 -21.91 -9.33
N ASP A 42 22.54 -22.47 -8.69
CA ASP A 42 21.14 -22.19 -9.00
C ASP A 42 20.61 -20.98 -8.21
N LEU A 43 21.40 -20.47 -7.26
CA LEU A 43 21.03 -19.28 -6.51
C LEU A 43 20.94 -18.07 -7.46
N PRO A 44 19.82 -17.33 -7.44
CA PRO A 44 19.78 -16.05 -8.12
C PRO A 44 20.80 -15.10 -7.48
N ALA A 45 21.25 -14.11 -8.24
CA ALA A 45 22.08 -13.05 -7.68
C ALA A 45 21.37 -12.40 -6.48
N GLU A 46 22.13 -12.09 -5.44
CA GLU A 46 21.58 -11.43 -4.26
C GLU A 46 20.88 -10.12 -4.66
N PRO A 47 19.67 -9.86 -4.15
CA PRO A 47 18.97 -8.63 -4.46
C PRO A 47 19.77 -7.44 -3.95
N GLN A 48 20.08 -6.49 -4.84
CA GLN A 48 20.66 -5.22 -4.45
C GLN A 48 19.56 -4.29 -3.95
N PHE A 49 19.59 -3.96 -2.67
CA PHE A 49 18.68 -2.97 -2.10
C PHE A 49 19.23 -1.56 -2.30
N THR A 50 18.44 -0.69 -2.90
CA THR A 50 18.83 0.71 -3.09
C THR A 50 18.92 1.45 -1.74
N GLU A 51 20.08 2.05 -1.49
CA GLU A 51 20.25 3.08 -0.46
C GLU A 51 19.58 4.39 -0.95
N GLY A 52 18.55 4.86 -0.24
CA GLY A 52 17.83 6.08 -0.61
C GLY A 52 16.49 5.83 -1.30
N TRP A 53 16.27 6.44 -2.46
CA TRP A 53 15.05 6.36 -3.27
C TRP A 53 15.31 5.51 -4.51
N GLN A 54 14.48 4.49 -4.75
CA GLN A 54 14.67 3.53 -5.84
C GLN A 54 14.50 4.15 -7.23
N MET A 55 13.63 5.16 -7.36
CA MET A 55 13.39 5.88 -8.62
C MET A 55 14.24 7.16 -8.77
N GLY A 56 15.23 7.35 -7.90
CA GLY A 56 15.97 8.61 -7.79
C GLY A 56 15.24 9.66 -6.94
N PRO A 57 15.76 10.89 -6.86
CA PRO A 57 15.21 11.93 -6.00
C PRO A 57 13.74 12.25 -6.35
N PRO A 58 12.82 12.28 -5.35
CA PRO A 58 11.43 12.61 -5.61
C PRO A 58 11.22 14.11 -5.84
N ASP A 59 10.28 14.46 -6.71
CA ASP A 59 9.87 15.85 -6.95
C ASP A 59 9.14 16.47 -5.74
N LEU A 60 8.50 15.62 -4.93
CA LEU A 60 7.75 16.02 -3.74
C LEU A 60 7.99 15.03 -2.60
N MET A 61 8.49 15.53 -1.48
CA MET A 61 8.57 14.77 -0.23
C MET A 61 7.43 15.15 0.69
N VAL A 62 6.63 14.17 1.08
CA VAL A 62 5.56 14.30 2.08
C VAL A 62 6.00 13.60 3.36
N GLN A 63 6.13 14.36 4.44
CA GLN A 63 6.69 13.86 5.71
C GLN A 63 5.64 13.84 6.81
N MET A 64 5.76 12.85 7.71
CA MET A 64 4.94 12.78 8.91
C MET A 64 5.17 14.02 9.80
N PRO A 65 4.12 14.77 10.17
CA PRO A 65 4.27 15.98 10.97
C PRO A 65 4.70 15.68 12.42
N LYS A 66 4.34 14.50 12.93
CA LYS A 66 4.70 14.02 14.26
C LYS A 66 5.09 12.54 14.20
N PRO A 67 6.13 12.10 14.93
CA PRO A 67 6.46 10.69 15.02
C PRO A 67 5.40 9.94 15.83
N TYR A 68 5.06 8.74 15.39
CA TYR A 68 4.23 7.80 16.15
C TYR A 68 5.12 6.81 16.89
N ARG A 69 4.90 6.63 18.19
CA ARG A 69 5.64 5.67 19.01
C ARG A 69 4.82 4.39 19.14
N LEU A 70 5.32 3.32 18.53
CA LEU A 70 4.77 1.98 18.67
C LEU A 70 5.41 1.28 19.88
N ALA A 71 4.62 0.49 20.61
CA ALA A 71 5.15 -0.36 21.67
C ALA A 71 6.11 -1.42 21.09
N ALA A 72 7.10 -1.85 21.87
CA ALA A 72 8.10 -2.82 21.42
C ALA A 72 7.53 -4.24 21.24
N SER A 73 6.40 -4.53 21.88
CA SER A 73 5.69 -5.81 21.82
C SER A 73 4.18 -5.58 21.82
N GLY A 74 3.44 -6.56 21.34
CA GLY A 74 1.98 -6.52 21.24
C GLY A 74 1.48 -7.17 19.96
N SER A 75 0.18 -7.07 19.74
CA SER A 75 -0.46 -7.42 18.48
C SER A 75 -0.22 -6.36 17.41
N ASP A 76 -0.61 -6.68 16.17
CA ASP A 76 -0.64 -5.70 15.08
C ASP A 76 -1.50 -4.48 15.43
N ILE A 77 -0.96 -3.30 15.08
CA ILE A 77 -1.63 -2.01 15.27
C ILE A 77 -1.95 -1.41 13.90
N PHE A 78 -3.24 -1.22 13.63
CA PHE A 78 -3.71 -0.50 12.46
C PHE A 78 -3.87 0.99 12.82
N ARG A 79 -2.96 1.81 12.29
CA ARG A 79 -2.89 3.24 12.54
C ARG A 79 -2.91 4.00 11.22
N ASN A 80 -3.80 4.99 11.13
CA ASN A 80 -3.95 5.85 9.96
C ASN A 80 -3.42 7.24 10.28
N PHE A 81 -2.65 7.83 9.38
CA PHE A 81 -2.09 9.17 9.56
C PHE A 81 -2.60 10.10 8.47
N VAL A 82 -3.06 11.28 8.87
CA VAL A 82 -3.50 12.30 7.91
C VAL A 82 -2.35 13.27 7.69
N VAL A 83 -1.76 13.23 6.49
CA VAL A 83 -0.63 14.11 6.13
C VAL A 83 -1.09 15.14 5.10
N PRO A 84 -1.08 16.45 5.42
CA PRO A 84 -1.52 17.47 4.48
C PRO A 84 -0.49 17.69 3.36
N VAL A 85 -0.95 17.59 2.12
CA VAL A 85 -0.16 17.87 0.92
C VAL A 85 -0.57 19.24 0.38
N ASN A 86 0.17 20.28 0.76
CA ASN A 86 -0.17 21.69 0.49
C ASN A 86 0.21 22.12 -0.94
N LEU A 87 -0.37 21.47 -1.95
CA LEU A 87 -0.16 21.83 -3.35
C LEU A 87 -0.96 23.09 -3.73
N LYS A 88 -0.32 23.99 -4.48
CA LYS A 88 -0.97 25.20 -5.02
C LYS A 88 -1.69 24.93 -6.34
N ASP A 89 -1.11 24.03 -7.13
CA ASP A 89 -1.58 23.66 -8.46
C ASP A 89 -1.87 22.15 -8.51
N THR A 90 -2.76 21.75 -9.41
CA THR A 90 -3.02 20.33 -9.70
C THR A 90 -1.73 19.66 -10.16
N LYS A 91 -1.46 18.48 -9.58
CA LYS A 91 -0.33 17.63 -9.98
C LYS A 91 -0.82 16.26 -10.39
N TYR A 92 -0.08 15.64 -11.28
CA TYR A 92 -0.29 14.28 -11.72
C TYR A 92 0.77 13.41 -11.09
N VAL A 93 0.36 12.32 -10.46
CA VAL A 93 1.25 11.39 -9.77
C VAL A 93 1.57 10.26 -10.73
N ARG A 94 2.85 10.15 -11.08
CA ARG A 94 3.38 9.05 -11.89
C ARG A 94 3.84 7.87 -11.04
N ALA A 95 4.36 8.15 -9.84
CA ALA A 95 4.83 7.11 -8.94
C ALA A 95 4.79 7.60 -7.50
N ILE A 96 4.68 6.65 -6.57
CA ILE A 96 4.80 6.91 -5.13
C ILE A 96 5.78 5.92 -4.55
N GLU A 97 6.71 6.43 -3.74
CA GLU A 97 7.60 5.60 -2.94
C GLU A 97 7.38 5.92 -1.46
N LEU A 98 7.18 4.87 -0.65
CA LEU A 98 7.08 4.98 0.79
C LEU A 98 8.42 4.66 1.43
N ARG A 99 8.89 5.55 2.31
CA ARG A 99 10.11 5.33 3.09
C ARG A 99 9.82 5.38 4.59
N PRO A 100 9.53 4.24 5.23
CA PRO A 100 9.37 4.19 6.68
C PRO A 100 10.66 4.58 7.41
N GLY A 101 10.54 5.35 8.50
CA GLY A 101 11.68 5.68 9.36
C GLY A 101 12.30 4.44 10.02
N ASN A 102 11.50 3.42 10.30
CA ASN A 102 11.94 2.10 10.72
C ASN A 102 11.24 1.02 9.88
N LYS A 103 11.93 0.47 8.88
CA LYS A 103 11.37 -0.56 7.97
C LYS A 103 11.06 -1.89 8.66
N ARG A 104 11.60 -2.15 9.86
CA ARG A 104 11.43 -3.42 10.59
C ARG A 104 10.06 -3.56 11.26
N VAL A 105 9.33 -2.47 11.45
CA VAL A 105 8.06 -2.46 12.20
C VAL A 105 6.83 -2.23 11.33
N VAL A 106 7.01 -1.91 10.05
CA VAL A 106 5.88 -1.66 9.13
C VAL A 106 5.65 -2.91 8.29
N HIS A 107 4.55 -3.61 8.58
CA HIS A 107 4.17 -4.79 7.82
C HIS A 107 3.54 -4.41 6.47
N HIS A 108 2.52 -3.54 6.46
CA HIS A 108 1.91 -2.99 5.26
C HIS A 108 1.66 -1.49 5.44
N ALA A 109 1.51 -0.77 4.33
CA ALA A 109 1.02 0.60 4.34
C ALA A 109 0.12 0.85 3.12
N ASN A 110 -0.98 1.55 3.35
CA ASN A 110 -1.90 1.97 2.30
C ASN A 110 -1.93 3.49 2.22
N ILE A 111 -1.86 4.03 1.01
CA ILE A 111 -1.93 5.48 0.78
C ILE A 111 -3.26 5.81 0.13
N TRP A 112 -3.97 6.73 0.76
CA TRP A 112 -5.28 7.21 0.32
C TRP A 112 -5.26 8.71 0.08
N ASN A 113 -6.01 9.18 -0.92
CA ASN A 113 -6.24 10.60 -1.18
C ASN A 113 -7.58 11.05 -0.61
N ASP A 114 -7.55 11.67 0.58
CA ASP A 114 -8.73 12.27 1.20
C ASP A 114 -9.04 13.65 0.58
N ARG A 115 -9.63 13.65 -0.62
CA ARG A 115 -9.99 14.86 -1.38
C ARG A 115 -10.92 15.81 -0.61
N ARG A 116 -11.78 15.28 0.26
CA ARG A 116 -12.75 16.06 1.06
C ARG A 116 -12.24 16.46 2.42
N GLN A 117 -11.04 16.01 2.79
CA GLN A 117 -10.42 16.27 4.09
C GLN A 117 -11.29 15.78 5.27
N SER A 118 -12.16 14.78 5.05
CA SER A 118 -13.09 14.29 6.07
C SER A 118 -12.37 13.58 7.21
N LEU A 119 -11.24 12.94 6.92
CA LEU A 119 -10.45 12.18 7.90
C LEU A 119 -9.68 13.08 8.86
N ARG A 120 -9.46 14.35 8.53
CA ARG A 120 -8.82 15.33 9.43
C ARG A 120 -9.51 15.45 10.78
N ARG A 121 -10.84 15.23 10.82
CA ARG A 121 -11.62 15.27 12.07
C ARG A 121 -11.29 14.11 13.02
N ARG A 122 -10.77 13.01 12.49
CA ARG A 122 -10.41 11.81 13.26
C ARG A 122 -8.96 11.87 13.75
N ASP A 123 -8.08 12.53 13.00
CA ASP A 123 -6.66 12.65 13.35
C ASP A 123 -6.48 13.27 14.73
N GLY A 124 -5.77 12.57 15.62
CA GLY A 124 -5.52 13.03 16.98
C GLY A 124 -6.68 12.91 17.97
N ALA A 125 -7.84 12.36 17.57
CA ALA A 125 -9.01 12.28 18.43
C ALA A 125 -8.78 11.46 19.72
N ASP A 126 -7.83 10.53 19.71
CA ASP A 126 -7.42 9.73 20.86
C ASP A 126 -6.14 10.26 21.55
N GLY A 127 -5.73 11.50 21.23
CA GLY A 127 -4.54 12.14 21.81
C GLY A 127 -3.21 11.66 21.24
N GLN A 128 -3.21 10.76 20.26
CA GLN A 128 -2.01 10.24 19.60
C GLN A 128 -1.98 10.66 18.12
N PRO A 129 -0.81 10.77 17.46
CA PRO A 129 -0.75 11.05 16.03
C PRO A 129 -1.58 10.03 15.22
N GLY A 130 -2.38 10.48 14.27
CA GLY A 130 -3.26 9.58 13.51
C GLY A 130 -4.55 9.21 14.23
N PHE A 131 -5.19 8.14 13.77
CA PHE A 131 -6.36 7.52 14.40
C PHE A 131 -6.34 6.00 14.19
N PRO A 132 -6.96 5.20 15.06
CA PRO A 132 -6.97 3.74 14.95
C PRO A 132 -7.99 3.24 13.93
N GLY A 133 -7.77 2.03 13.41
CA GLY A 133 -8.73 1.28 12.61
C GLY A 133 -8.11 0.68 11.35
N MET A 134 -8.56 -0.52 10.99
CA MET A 134 -8.14 -1.20 9.77
C MET A 134 -8.77 -0.55 8.52
N ASP A 135 -10.07 -0.27 8.63
CA ASP A 135 -10.83 0.31 7.53
C ASP A 135 -10.81 1.83 7.57
N VAL A 136 -10.47 2.41 6.42
CA VAL A 136 -10.58 3.84 6.15
C VAL A 136 -11.64 4.04 5.09
N SER A 137 -12.79 4.56 5.50
CA SER A 137 -13.74 5.17 4.58
C SER A 137 -13.40 6.65 4.47
N THR A 138 -12.93 7.08 3.29
CA THR A 138 -13.10 8.48 2.92
C THR A 138 -14.61 8.72 2.78
N GLU A 139 -15.13 9.86 3.23
CA GLU A 139 -16.54 10.19 2.99
C GLU A 139 -16.72 10.44 1.50
N ALA A 140 -16.73 9.39 0.67
CA ALA A 140 -17.50 9.38 -0.54
C ALA A 140 -18.97 9.45 -0.12
N ARG A 141 -19.84 10.10 -0.90
CA ARG A 141 -21.26 10.12 -0.51
C ARG A 141 -21.72 8.66 -0.37
N SER A 142 -22.69 8.37 0.50
CA SER A 142 -23.20 7.00 0.71
C SER A 142 -23.72 6.32 -0.57
N ASP A 143 -23.84 7.05 -1.67
CA ASP A 143 -24.22 6.62 -3.02
C ASP A 143 -23.07 6.62 -4.05
N SER A 144 -21.85 7.00 -3.68
CA SER A 144 -20.71 7.11 -4.61
C SER A 144 -19.52 6.30 -4.10
N PHE A 145 -19.09 5.31 -4.88
CA PHE A 145 -17.76 4.71 -4.75
C PHE A 145 -16.72 5.73 -5.26
N ASP A 146 -15.65 5.99 -4.50
CA ASP A 146 -14.54 6.86 -4.91
C ASP A 146 -13.30 5.99 -5.21
N PRO A 147 -13.24 5.31 -6.37
CA PRO A 147 -12.15 4.41 -6.73
C PRO A 147 -10.79 5.11 -6.78
N ASP A 148 -10.77 6.40 -7.13
CA ASP A 148 -9.57 7.21 -7.27
C ASP A 148 -8.87 7.52 -5.94
N SER A 149 -9.50 7.19 -4.81
CA SER A 149 -8.96 7.51 -3.50
C SER A 149 -7.82 6.56 -3.09
N HIS A 150 -7.67 5.38 -3.69
CA HIS A 150 -6.61 4.43 -3.32
C HIS A 150 -5.42 4.54 -4.26
N PHE A 151 -4.24 4.89 -3.73
CA PHE A 151 -3.05 5.17 -4.55
C PHE A 151 -1.98 4.09 -4.46
N LEU A 152 -1.81 3.44 -3.31
CA LEU A 152 -0.72 2.48 -3.11
C LEU A 152 -1.07 1.47 -2.02
N VAL A 153 -0.84 0.19 -2.31
CA VAL A 153 -0.59 -0.85 -1.30
C VAL A 153 0.91 -1.13 -1.31
N TRP A 154 1.56 -0.90 -0.18
CA TRP A 154 2.99 -1.12 -0.01
C TRP A 154 3.26 -2.22 1.01
N LYS A 155 4.22 -3.08 0.71
CA LYS A 155 4.81 -4.05 1.65
C LYS A 155 6.34 -3.93 1.61
N PRO A 156 7.07 -4.32 2.66
CA PRO A 156 8.52 -4.43 2.60
C PRO A 156 8.97 -5.22 1.37
N GLY A 157 9.89 -4.65 0.59
CA GLY A 157 10.37 -5.23 -0.66
C GLY A 157 9.55 -4.90 -1.92
N THR A 158 8.41 -4.18 -1.81
CA THR A 158 7.71 -3.67 -2.99
C THR A 158 8.59 -2.69 -3.76
N VAL A 159 8.86 -3.01 -5.03
CA VAL A 159 9.54 -2.15 -5.99
C VAL A 159 8.55 -1.11 -6.52
N PRO A 160 8.85 0.20 -6.46
CA PRO A 160 8.02 1.22 -7.05
C PRO A 160 7.85 0.98 -8.56
N GLN A 161 6.61 1.00 -9.03
CA GLN A 161 6.29 0.92 -10.46
C GLN A 161 5.79 2.28 -10.91
N PRO A 162 6.43 2.92 -11.90
CA PRO A 162 5.86 4.12 -12.50
C PRO A 162 4.63 3.74 -13.32
N GLU A 163 3.65 4.63 -13.34
CA GLU A 163 2.60 4.59 -14.35
C GLU A 163 3.22 4.67 -15.76
N PRO A 164 2.58 4.05 -16.77
CA PRO A 164 2.94 4.23 -18.19
C PRO A 164 3.12 5.71 -18.55
N ASP A 165 3.96 6.01 -19.56
CA ASP A 165 4.29 7.40 -19.91
C ASP A 165 3.07 8.27 -20.29
N ASP A 166 1.98 7.64 -20.73
CA ASP A 166 0.71 8.26 -21.11
C ASP A 166 -0.36 8.23 -20.00
N MET A 167 -0.04 7.68 -18.83
CA MET A 167 -0.97 7.54 -17.71
C MET A 167 -0.43 8.21 -16.44
N SER A 168 -1.34 8.82 -15.68
CA SER A 168 -1.02 9.37 -14.36
C SER A 168 -2.29 9.64 -13.56
N THR A 169 -2.19 9.51 -12.23
CA THR A 169 -3.33 9.77 -11.34
C THR A 169 -3.40 11.24 -10.95
N CYS A 170 -4.53 11.89 -11.21
CA CYS A 170 -4.70 13.32 -10.96
C CYS A 170 -4.98 13.62 -9.48
N THR A 171 -4.12 14.43 -8.86
CA THR A 171 -4.37 15.06 -7.56
C THR A 171 -4.98 16.45 -7.79
N CYS A 172 -6.31 16.50 -7.87
CA CYS A 172 -7.03 17.76 -8.09
C CYS A 172 -6.92 18.70 -6.88
N SER A 173 -6.47 19.94 -7.14
CA SER A 173 -6.64 21.07 -6.23
C SER A 173 -8.10 21.54 -6.26
N LEU A 174 -8.86 21.36 -5.16
CA LEU A 174 -10.17 22.00 -5.00
C LEU A 174 -9.98 23.46 -4.57
N ARG A 175 -9.73 24.34 -5.54
CA ARG A 175 -10.00 25.78 -5.40
C ARG A 175 -10.98 26.23 -6.48
N ALA A 176 -12.27 26.28 -6.14
CA ALA A 176 -13.19 27.33 -6.55
C ALA A 176 -14.62 27.07 -6.06
N ARG A 177 -15.11 27.90 -5.14
CA ARG A 177 -16.36 28.63 -5.39
C ARG A 177 -16.16 30.07 -4.93
N ARG A 178 -15.89 30.95 -5.90
CA ARG A 178 -16.30 32.36 -5.78
C ARG A 178 -17.79 32.33 -5.45
N ARG A 179 -18.19 32.77 -4.25
CA ARG A 179 -19.57 33.19 -4.04
C ARG A 179 -19.80 34.32 -5.03
N ARG A 180 -20.66 34.08 -6.03
CA ARG A 180 -21.30 35.16 -6.77
C ARG A 180 -22.09 35.95 -5.73
N SER A 181 -21.64 37.17 -5.46
CA SER A 181 -22.53 38.24 -5.03
C SER A 181 -23.61 38.38 -6.11
N ASN A 182 -24.85 38.52 -5.68
CA ASN A 182 -25.89 39.12 -6.49
C ASN A 182 -26.69 40.09 -5.59
N PRO A 183 -27.25 41.14 -6.19
CA PRO A 183 -27.43 42.48 -5.61
C PRO A 183 -28.51 42.55 -4.53
#